data_AF-A0A923E7X1-F1
#
_entry.id   AF-A0A923E7X1-F1
#
_cell.length_a   1.000
_cell.length_b   1.000
_cell.length_c   1.000
_cell.angle_alpha   90.00
_cell.angle_beta   90.00
_cell.angle_gamma   90.00
#
_symmetry.space_group_name_H-M   'P 1'
#
loop_
_entity.id
_entity.type
_entity.pdbx_description
1 polymer ?
#
loop_
_entity_poly.entity_id
_entity_poly.type
_entity_poly.pdbx_seq_one_letter_code
_entity_poly.pdbx_strand_id
1 'polypeptide(L)'
;MTYNIKIIISSIVISIVAFGLVGCSADNKKASVKIEESIVKAQSEDKETKNIKEYSKELSLYFPQKDMKEFHYSGTAEYGEVIKLNKVTGSKNNLILQFKGEIKNEAEKDEGPARSKFQFEKEYTINNDSVLEVQKNGEMKKRHAAIEKSTVLKLPIKKGNLWEEEVVFKEKNYKAVTTILEVSKDKDHKKLVKTETVIKGAGGYPEKIYKEIKIYKEGKGLLEFNNTILLGGGNGEGVTPMQFGYKQIEVDNK
;
A
#
# COMPACT_ATOMS: atom_id res chain seq x y z
N MET A 1 8.78 24.30 49.30
CA MET A 1 8.42 23.05 49.99
C MET A 1 8.98 21.90 49.15
N THR A 2 9.91 21.11 49.68
CA THR A 2 10.74 20.17 48.90
C THR A 2 10.24 18.73 49.02
N TYR A 3 10.13 18.04 47.89
CA TYR A 3 9.80 16.60 47.84
C TYR A 3 11.09 15.77 47.75
N ASN A 4 11.28 14.83 48.67
CA ASN A 4 12.43 13.93 48.69
C ASN A 4 12.03 12.54 48.16
N ILE A 5 12.75 12.06 47.15
CA ILE A 5 12.62 10.70 46.62
C ILE A 5 13.40 9.73 47.52
N LYS A 6 12.80 8.61 47.91
CA LYS A 6 13.50 7.47 48.52
C LYS A 6 13.54 6.30 47.54
N ILE A 7 14.75 5.93 47.12
CA ILE A 7 15.03 4.67 46.41
C ILE A 7 15.26 3.59 47.47
N ILE A 8 14.67 2.41 47.29
CA ILE A 8 14.96 1.21 48.08
C ILE A 8 15.54 0.16 47.13
N ILE A 9 16.78 -0.24 47.38
CA ILE A 9 17.42 -1.39 46.76
C ILE A 9 17.40 -2.50 47.80
N SER A 10 16.98 -3.70 47.40
CA SER A 10 17.12 -4.91 48.20
C SER A 10 17.69 -6.04 47.33
N SER A 11 18.49 -6.89 47.95
CA SER A 11 19.23 -8.01 47.35
C SER A 11 19.67 -8.94 48.50
N ILE A 12 20.24 -10.11 48.17
CA ILE A 12 20.71 -11.19 49.07
C ILE A 12 19.62 -12.24 49.39
N VAL A 13 19.90 -13.56 49.46
CA VAL A 13 20.80 -14.45 48.68
C VAL A 13 20.54 -15.92 49.06
N ILE A 14 20.80 -16.86 48.12
CA ILE A 14 21.11 -18.31 48.23
C ILE A 14 20.49 -19.15 49.39
N SER A 15 19.96 -20.32 49.03
CA SER A 15 20.19 -21.57 49.80
C SER A 15 20.25 -22.79 48.87
N ILE A 16 21.08 -23.77 49.22
CA ILE A 16 21.40 -24.98 48.43
C ILE A 16 21.12 -26.20 49.29
N VAL A 17 20.53 -27.25 48.71
CA VAL A 17 20.51 -28.62 49.28
C VAL A 17 20.74 -29.62 48.15
N ALA A 18 21.49 -30.70 48.43
CA ALA A 18 21.83 -31.75 47.47
C ALA A 18 21.87 -33.14 48.13
N PHE A 19 21.98 -34.18 47.28
CA PHE A 19 22.11 -35.63 47.57
C PHE A 19 20.80 -36.38 47.93
N GLY A 20 20.65 -37.69 47.66
CA GLY A 20 21.66 -38.69 47.29
C GLY A 20 21.26 -39.74 46.23
N LEU A 21 21.71 -40.99 46.41
CA LEU A 21 22.02 -41.99 45.35
C LEU A 21 21.26 -43.34 45.47
N VAL A 22 21.63 -44.30 44.58
CA VAL A 22 21.27 -45.75 44.52
C VAL A 22 19.98 -46.08 43.73
N GLY A 23 19.93 -47.06 42.81
CA GLY A 23 20.99 -47.85 42.15
C GLY A 23 20.50 -49.20 41.56
N CYS A 24 20.95 -49.57 40.33
CA CYS A 24 20.96 -50.90 39.65
C CYS A 24 19.66 -51.78 39.61
N SER A 25 19.21 -52.42 38.52
CA SER A 25 19.53 -52.53 37.07
C SER A 25 18.24 -53.10 36.37
N ALA A 26 18.13 -53.75 35.19
CA ALA A 26 19.03 -54.27 34.14
C ALA A 26 18.29 -54.44 32.77
N ASP A 27 19.01 -54.86 31.73
CA ASP A 27 18.61 -55.50 30.46
C ASP A 27 17.16 -55.41 29.92
N ASN A 28 16.97 -54.68 28.81
CA ASN A 28 17.00 -55.34 27.49
C ASN A 28 17.12 -54.41 26.26
N LYS A 29 17.35 -55.02 25.09
CA LYS A 29 17.53 -54.34 23.79
C LYS A 29 16.22 -53.73 23.25
N LYS A 30 16.27 -52.47 22.82
CA LYS A 30 15.65 -51.99 21.56
C LYS A 30 16.29 -50.69 21.08
N ALA A 31 16.25 -50.44 19.78
CA ALA A 31 17.04 -49.40 19.14
C ALA A 31 16.50 -47.98 19.43
N SER A 32 17.40 -47.07 19.79
CA SER A 32 17.15 -45.63 19.80
C SER A 32 17.57 -45.03 18.45
N VAL A 33 16.64 -44.34 17.79
CA VAL A 33 16.93 -43.60 16.55
C VAL A 33 17.63 -42.29 16.93
N LYS A 34 18.91 -42.18 16.59
CA LYS A 34 19.58 -40.88 16.39
C LYS A 34 19.62 -40.58 14.90
N ILE A 35 19.31 -39.35 14.51
CA ILE A 35 19.36 -38.89 13.13
C ILE A 35 20.55 -37.95 12.98
N GLU A 36 21.57 -38.39 12.25
CA GLU A 36 22.59 -37.52 11.66
C GLU A 36 23.19 -38.25 10.44
N GLU A 37 23.20 -37.58 9.29
CA GLU A 37 23.97 -37.92 8.06
C GLU A 37 23.61 -39.22 7.28
N SER A 38 23.70 -39.31 5.95
CA SER A 38 23.92 -38.27 4.90
C SER A 38 23.66 -38.81 3.46
N ILE A 39 23.48 -37.89 2.48
CA ILE A 39 23.76 -38.06 1.00
C ILE A 39 22.75 -39.02 0.25
N VAL A 40 22.34 -38.84 -1.02
CA VAL A 40 23.04 -38.62 -2.31
C VAL A 40 22.41 -37.54 -3.22
N LYS A 41 23.29 -36.94 -4.06
CA LYS A 41 23.11 -35.94 -5.11
C LYS A 41 22.06 -36.25 -6.20
N ALA A 42 21.58 -35.17 -6.84
CA ALA A 42 21.45 -35.09 -8.30
C ALA A 42 22.01 -33.73 -8.80
N GLN A 43 22.39 -33.65 -10.08
CA GLN A 43 22.99 -32.49 -10.77
C GLN A 43 22.06 -31.25 -10.74
N SER A 44 22.50 -30.00 -10.51
CA SER A 44 23.61 -29.19 -11.05
C SER A 44 23.28 -28.44 -12.34
N GLU A 45 22.55 -27.34 -12.21
CA GLU A 45 22.38 -26.27 -13.19
C GLU A 45 22.63 -24.90 -12.51
N ASP A 46 22.63 -23.82 -13.29
CA ASP A 46 23.36 -22.58 -12.98
C ASP A 46 23.04 -21.90 -11.63
N LYS A 47 24.10 -21.60 -10.88
CA LYS A 47 24.08 -20.53 -9.86
C LYS A 47 24.25 -19.17 -10.54
N GLU A 48 23.31 -18.79 -11.40
CA GLU A 48 23.08 -17.35 -11.65
C GLU A 48 22.64 -16.75 -10.32
N THR A 49 23.61 -16.21 -9.58
CA THR A 49 23.37 -15.57 -8.29
C THR A 49 22.81 -14.19 -8.56
N LYS A 50 21.55 -14.16 -9.04
CA LYS A 50 20.81 -12.93 -9.28
C LYS A 50 20.97 -12.06 -8.04
N ASN A 51 21.46 -10.84 -8.27
CA ASN A 51 21.74 -9.91 -7.20
C ASN A 51 20.40 -9.33 -6.71
N ILE A 52 19.68 -10.12 -5.92
CA ILE A 52 18.33 -9.83 -5.42
C ILE A 52 18.42 -8.62 -4.49
N LYS A 53 18.16 -7.44 -5.09
CA LYS A 53 18.05 -6.18 -4.38
C LYS A 53 16.84 -6.22 -3.44
N GLU A 54 17.01 -5.64 -2.26
CA GLU A 54 15.89 -5.48 -1.33
C GLU A 54 14.84 -4.51 -1.88
N TYR A 55 13.63 -4.55 -1.33
CA TYR A 55 12.67 -3.48 -1.59
C TYR A 55 13.26 -2.12 -1.19
N SER A 56 12.98 -1.10 -2.00
CA SER A 56 13.54 0.23 -1.82
C SER A 56 13.03 0.86 -0.52
N LYS A 57 13.94 1.11 0.42
CA LYS A 57 13.63 1.87 1.64
C LYS A 57 13.22 3.32 1.34
N GLU A 58 13.73 3.94 0.26
CA GLU A 58 13.30 5.29 -0.14
C GLU A 58 11.82 5.31 -0.54
N LEU A 59 11.42 4.46 -1.49
CA LEU A 59 10.02 4.30 -1.86
C LEU A 59 9.11 3.92 -0.70
N SER A 60 9.56 3.07 0.24
CA SER A 60 8.70 2.67 1.37
C SER A 60 8.41 3.82 2.34
N LEU A 61 9.29 4.83 2.46
CA LEU A 61 9.03 6.03 3.28
C LEU A 61 7.78 6.81 2.85
N TYR A 62 7.32 6.66 1.60
CA TYR A 62 6.11 7.31 1.13
C TYR A 62 4.82 6.74 1.73
N PHE A 63 4.84 5.56 2.33
CA PHE A 63 3.62 4.84 2.72
C PHE A 63 3.57 4.52 4.22
N PRO A 64 2.39 4.37 4.82
CA PRO A 64 2.26 3.87 6.19
C PRO A 64 2.70 2.40 6.27
N GLN A 65 3.65 2.11 7.16
CA GLN A 65 4.18 0.76 7.42
C GLN A 65 3.90 0.28 8.85
N LYS A 66 3.28 1.14 9.68
CA LYS A 66 2.94 0.91 11.08
C LYS A 66 1.53 1.43 11.33
N ASP A 67 0.90 0.83 12.33
CA ASP A 67 -0.47 1.07 12.78
C ASP A 67 -1.54 0.69 11.71
N MET A 68 -2.72 0.24 12.14
CA MET A 68 -3.86 -0.02 11.22
C MET A 68 -4.54 1.29 10.83
N LYS A 69 -3.73 2.20 10.28
CA LYS A 69 -4.05 3.62 10.14
C LYS A 69 -5.18 3.83 9.15
N GLU A 70 -6.11 4.68 9.57
CA GLU A 70 -7.25 5.12 8.78
C GLU A 70 -6.97 6.50 8.19
N PHE A 71 -7.47 6.71 6.97
CA PHE A 71 -7.29 7.92 6.20
C PHE A 71 -8.63 8.30 5.60
N HIS A 72 -9.07 9.54 5.87
CA HIS A 72 -10.31 10.08 5.33
C HIS A 72 -9.96 11.08 4.22
N TYR A 73 -10.74 11.09 3.15
CA TYR A 73 -10.60 12.01 2.04
C TYR A 73 -11.91 12.74 1.79
N SER A 74 -11.82 13.96 1.26
CA SER A 74 -12.95 14.79 0.82
C SER A 74 -12.59 15.42 -0.53
N GLY A 75 -13.59 15.69 -1.37
CA GLY A 75 -13.39 16.06 -2.76
C GLY A 75 -14.59 16.71 -3.45
N THR A 76 -14.47 16.87 -4.76
CA THR A 76 -15.48 17.42 -5.67
C THR A 76 -16.78 16.63 -5.65
N ALA A 77 -17.92 17.32 -5.79
CA ALA A 77 -19.27 16.72 -5.78
C ALA A 77 -19.50 15.82 -4.55
N GLU A 78 -19.21 16.37 -3.37
CA GLU A 78 -19.46 15.76 -2.05
C GLU A 78 -18.73 14.41 -1.83
N TYR A 79 -17.79 14.06 -2.71
CA TYR A 79 -17.05 12.80 -2.64
C TYR A 79 -16.25 12.69 -1.35
N GLY A 80 -16.67 11.76 -0.49
CA GLY A 80 -15.90 11.29 0.65
C GLY A 80 -15.48 9.84 0.48
N GLU A 81 -14.27 9.50 0.90
CA GLU A 81 -13.89 8.09 1.12
C GLU A 81 -13.10 7.91 2.41
N VAL A 82 -13.19 6.70 2.95
CA VAL A 82 -12.37 6.24 4.08
C VAL A 82 -11.60 5.02 3.62
N ILE A 83 -10.30 4.98 3.91
CA ILE A 83 -9.43 3.85 3.56
C ILE A 83 -8.52 3.52 4.76
N LYS A 84 -8.38 2.23 5.06
CA LYS A 84 -7.68 1.72 6.24
C LYS A 84 -6.62 0.70 5.85
N LEU A 85 -5.42 0.84 6.40
CA LEU A 85 -4.35 -0.16 6.26
C LEU A 85 -4.78 -1.44 7.02
N ASN A 86 -5.15 -2.48 6.27
CA ASN A 86 -5.68 -3.74 6.77
C ASN A 86 -4.57 -4.78 6.98
N LYS A 87 -3.50 -4.75 6.18
CA LYS A 87 -2.38 -5.71 6.30
C LYS A 87 -1.07 -5.12 5.79
N VAL A 88 0.02 -5.45 6.48
CA VAL A 88 1.40 -5.30 5.98
C VAL A 88 2.00 -6.69 5.87
N THR A 89 2.54 -7.03 4.70
CA THR A 89 3.22 -8.31 4.42
C THR A 89 4.40 -8.08 3.48
N GLY A 90 5.20 -9.11 3.21
CA GLY A 90 6.26 -8.99 2.22
C GLY A 90 7.34 -10.06 2.37
N SER A 91 8.48 -9.75 1.78
CA SER A 91 9.72 -10.50 1.82
C SER A 91 10.90 -9.51 1.88
N LYS A 92 12.13 -10.00 1.77
CA LYS A 92 13.30 -9.14 1.56
C LYS A 92 13.16 -8.26 0.30
N ASN A 93 12.45 -8.74 -0.72
CA ASN A 93 12.46 -8.20 -2.08
C ASN A 93 11.28 -7.26 -2.37
N ASN A 94 10.14 -7.49 -1.70
CA ASN A 94 8.89 -6.78 -1.90
C ASN A 94 8.23 -6.47 -0.55
N LEU A 95 7.76 -5.24 -0.35
CA LEU A 95 6.87 -4.84 0.74
C LEU A 95 5.45 -4.63 0.17
N ILE A 96 4.45 -5.29 0.76
CA ILE A 96 3.08 -5.32 0.27
C ILE A 96 2.15 -4.72 1.34
N LEU A 97 1.46 -3.64 0.97
CA LEU A 97 0.59 -2.87 1.85
C LEU A 97 -0.86 -2.99 1.35
N GLN A 98 -1.71 -3.70 2.08
CA GLN A 98 -3.08 -4.01 1.70
C GLN A 98 -4.08 -3.15 2.49
N PHE A 99 -4.94 -2.45 1.78
CA PHE A 99 -5.93 -1.52 2.29
C PHE A 99 -7.34 -1.96 1.89
N LYS A 100 -8.31 -1.65 2.76
CA LYS A 100 -9.74 -1.69 2.45
C LYS A 100 -10.28 -0.27 2.50
N GLY A 101 -11.15 0.08 1.58
CA GLY A 101 -11.77 1.39 1.52
C GLY A 101 -13.24 1.34 1.16
N GLU A 102 -13.93 2.43 1.47
CA GLU A 102 -15.35 2.63 1.21
C GLU A 102 -15.59 4.10 0.89
N ILE A 103 -16.29 4.34 -0.23
CA ILE A 103 -16.84 5.66 -0.56
C ILE A 103 -18.02 5.89 0.39
N LYS A 104 -18.12 7.09 0.98
CA LYS A 104 -19.27 7.47 1.80
C LYS A 104 -20.52 7.42 0.93
N ASN A 105 -21.52 6.66 1.36
CA ASN A 105 -22.89 6.78 0.86
C ASN A 105 -23.67 7.63 1.86
N GLU A 106 -24.20 8.77 1.42
CA GLU A 106 -25.00 9.67 2.27
C GLU A 106 -26.52 9.49 2.03
N ALA A 107 -26.91 8.60 1.11
CA ALA A 107 -28.30 8.15 0.99
C ALA A 107 -28.76 7.39 2.25
N GLU A 108 -30.06 7.43 2.53
CA GLU A 108 -30.65 6.75 3.68
C GLU A 108 -30.46 5.23 3.62
N LYS A 109 -30.57 4.57 4.79
CA LYS A 109 -30.52 3.11 4.82
C LYS A 109 -31.64 2.54 3.96
N ASP A 110 -31.27 1.58 3.13
CA ASP A 110 -32.13 0.87 2.18
C ASP A 110 -32.61 1.69 0.96
N GLU A 111 -32.16 2.94 0.81
CA GLU A 111 -32.24 3.69 -0.46
C GLU A 111 -30.90 3.71 -1.24
N GLY A 112 -30.99 3.71 -2.57
CA GLY A 112 -29.84 3.81 -3.46
C GLY A 112 -29.09 2.49 -3.74
N PRO A 113 -27.83 2.55 -4.21
CA PRO A 113 -27.10 1.36 -4.65
C PRO A 113 -26.62 0.49 -3.47
N ALA A 114 -26.62 -0.84 -3.65
CA ALA A 114 -26.12 -1.77 -2.62
C ALA A 114 -24.69 -1.44 -2.16
N ARG A 115 -24.44 -1.48 -0.85
CA ARG A 115 -23.19 -1.02 -0.20
C ARG A 115 -21.89 -1.59 -0.80
N SER A 116 -21.91 -2.83 -1.29
CA SER A 116 -20.77 -3.46 -1.98
C SER A 116 -20.30 -2.69 -3.23
N LYS A 117 -21.15 -1.85 -3.84
CA LYS A 117 -20.77 -0.98 -4.97
C LYS A 117 -19.90 0.21 -4.56
N PHE A 118 -19.88 0.58 -3.28
CA PHE A 118 -19.08 1.68 -2.71
C PHE A 118 -17.74 1.20 -2.14
N GLN A 119 -17.58 -0.11 -1.91
CA GLN A 119 -16.38 -0.71 -1.34
C GLN A 119 -15.29 -0.91 -2.39
N PHE A 120 -14.02 -0.87 -1.95
CA PHE A 120 -12.88 -1.18 -2.78
C PHE A 120 -11.70 -1.75 -1.97
N GLU A 121 -10.85 -2.54 -2.61
CA GLU A 121 -9.54 -2.92 -2.08
C GLU A 121 -8.43 -2.17 -2.82
N LYS A 122 -7.33 -1.86 -2.12
CA LYS A 122 -6.12 -1.28 -2.72
C LYS A 122 -4.89 -1.98 -2.16
N GLU A 123 -3.95 -2.31 -3.04
CA GLU A 123 -2.65 -2.86 -2.68
C GLU A 123 -1.54 -2.01 -3.30
N TYR A 124 -0.52 -1.70 -2.50
CA TYR A 124 0.76 -1.22 -3.02
C TYR A 124 1.81 -2.30 -2.85
N THR A 125 2.42 -2.74 -3.96
CA THR A 125 3.62 -3.59 -3.94
C THR A 125 4.84 -2.72 -4.25
N ILE A 126 5.70 -2.55 -3.24
CA ILE A 126 6.95 -1.78 -3.30
C ILE A 126 8.10 -2.76 -3.51
N ASN A 127 8.77 -2.67 -4.65
CA ASN A 127 9.94 -3.48 -5.00
C ASN A 127 11.24 -2.65 -4.88
N ASN A 128 12.33 -3.09 -5.53
CA ASN A 128 13.63 -2.41 -5.49
C ASN A 128 13.71 -1.06 -6.23
N ASP A 129 12.82 -0.75 -7.16
CA ASP A 129 12.85 0.49 -7.97
C ASP A 129 11.50 1.16 -8.24
N SER A 130 10.38 0.51 -7.91
CA SER A 130 9.03 0.97 -8.25
C SER A 130 7.97 0.59 -7.21
N VAL A 131 6.85 1.30 -7.26
CA VAL A 131 5.62 1.00 -6.52
C VAL A 131 4.49 0.74 -7.51
N LEU A 132 4.02 -0.51 -7.53
CA LEU A 132 2.82 -0.91 -8.26
C LEU A 132 1.59 -0.65 -7.37
N GLU A 133 0.65 0.16 -7.85
CA GLU A 133 -0.71 0.26 -7.30
C GLU A 133 -1.60 -0.76 -8.02
N VAL A 134 -2.35 -1.54 -7.24
CA VAL A 134 -3.44 -2.40 -7.72
C VAL A 134 -4.71 -2.05 -6.93
N GLN A 135 -5.84 -1.92 -7.61
CA GLN A 135 -7.14 -1.62 -7.02
C GLN A 135 -8.16 -2.67 -7.47
N LYS A 136 -9.12 -3.00 -6.61
CA LYS A 136 -10.34 -3.73 -6.95
C LYS A 136 -11.50 -2.82 -6.63
N ASN A 137 -11.99 -2.08 -7.61
CA ASN A 137 -12.94 -1.00 -7.39
C ASN A 137 -14.39 -1.51 -7.52
N GLY A 138 -15.21 -1.24 -6.50
CA GLY A 138 -16.66 -1.28 -6.64
C GLY A 138 -17.14 -0.28 -7.71
N GLU A 139 -18.37 -0.48 -8.23
CA GLU A 139 -18.93 0.29 -9.33
C GLU A 139 -18.79 1.80 -9.15
N MET A 140 -19.05 2.31 -7.93
CA MET A 140 -18.97 3.74 -7.63
C MET A 140 -17.52 4.26 -7.66
N LYS A 141 -16.53 3.43 -7.29
CA LYS A 141 -15.12 3.81 -7.37
C LYS A 141 -14.60 3.79 -8.82
N LYS A 142 -15.08 2.87 -9.67
CA LYS A 142 -14.72 2.81 -11.11
C LYS A 142 -15.17 4.03 -11.91
N ARG A 143 -16.27 4.67 -11.52
CA ARG A 143 -16.75 5.94 -12.14
C ARG A 143 -15.75 7.09 -11.96
N HIS A 144 -14.98 7.08 -10.88
CA HIS A 144 -14.07 8.16 -10.46
C HIS A 144 -12.60 7.84 -10.74
N ALA A 145 -12.15 6.63 -10.42
CA ALA A 145 -10.78 6.15 -10.62
C ALA A 145 -10.78 4.89 -11.51
N ALA A 146 -10.52 5.09 -12.81
CA ALA A 146 -10.68 4.07 -13.84
C ALA A 146 -9.39 3.29 -14.21
N ILE A 147 -8.23 3.66 -13.66
CA ILE A 147 -6.99 2.88 -13.75
C ILE A 147 -6.91 1.99 -12.50
N GLU A 148 -7.17 0.69 -12.67
CA GLU A 148 -7.13 -0.29 -11.57
C GLU A 148 -5.74 -0.90 -11.35
N LYS A 149 -4.78 -0.71 -12.27
CA LYS A 149 -3.39 -1.18 -12.11
C LYS A 149 -2.42 -0.25 -12.84
N SER A 150 -1.43 0.28 -12.12
CA SER A 150 -0.35 1.13 -12.67
C SER A 150 0.82 1.27 -11.72
N THR A 151 2.02 1.49 -12.24
CA THR A 151 3.18 1.94 -11.48
C THR A 151 2.99 3.41 -11.11
N VAL A 152 2.95 3.74 -9.82
CA VAL A 152 2.63 5.09 -9.32
C VAL A 152 3.83 5.90 -8.83
N LEU A 153 4.93 5.23 -8.47
CA LEU A 153 6.21 5.86 -8.15
C LEU A 153 7.34 4.99 -8.71
N LYS A 154 8.40 5.62 -9.23
CA LYS A 154 9.58 4.94 -9.75
C LYS A 154 10.85 5.72 -9.45
N LEU A 155 11.93 5.02 -9.10
CA LEU A 155 13.25 5.62 -8.90
C LEU A 155 13.86 6.08 -10.23
N PRO A 156 14.71 7.14 -10.22
CA PRO A 156 14.96 8.04 -9.09
C PRO A 156 13.75 8.95 -8.81
N ILE A 157 13.50 9.27 -7.53
CA ILE A 157 12.50 10.29 -7.16
C ILE A 157 13.06 11.68 -7.50
N LYS A 158 12.88 12.09 -8.75
CA LYS A 158 13.37 13.35 -9.31
C LYS A 158 12.37 13.89 -10.34
N LYS A 159 12.15 15.21 -10.33
CA LYS A 159 11.38 15.91 -11.37
C LYS A 159 11.91 15.56 -12.77
N GLY A 160 11.01 15.19 -13.67
CA GLY A 160 11.32 14.75 -15.03
C GLY A 160 11.65 13.27 -15.18
N ASN A 161 11.70 12.48 -14.09
CA ASN A 161 11.70 11.03 -14.23
C ASN A 161 10.33 10.57 -14.76
N LEU A 162 10.33 9.64 -15.73
CA LEU A 162 9.12 9.17 -16.39
C LEU A 162 9.20 7.68 -16.72
N TRP A 163 8.05 7.06 -16.89
CA TRP A 163 7.92 5.69 -17.39
C TRP A 163 6.69 5.55 -18.28
N GLU A 164 6.70 4.51 -19.09
CA GLU A 164 5.57 4.12 -19.94
C GLU A 164 5.15 2.70 -19.55
N GLU A 165 3.85 2.43 -19.52
CA GLU A 165 3.30 1.09 -19.25
C GLU A 165 1.94 0.90 -19.96
N GLU A 166 1.55 -0.35 -20.19
CA GLU A 166 0.21 -0.68 -20.65
C GLU A 166 -0.76 -0.76 -19.47
N VAL A 167 -1.85 -0.03 -19.53
CA VAL A 167 -2.90 -0.02 -18.51
C VAL A 167 -4.26 -0.36 -19.12
N VAL A 168 -5.10 -1.05 -18.35
CA VAL A 168 -6.53 -1.16 -18.64
C VAL A 168 -7.21 0.12 -18.14
N PHE A 169 -7.82 0.86 -19.05
CA PHE A 169 -8.59 2.06 -18.75
C PHE A 169 -9.92 2.00 -19.51
N LYS A 170 -11.05 2.01 -18.79
CA LYS A 170 -12.40 1.82 -19.35
C LYS A 170 -12.45 0.60 -20.31
N GLU A 171 -12.05 -0.55 -19.79
CA GLU A 171 -12.12 -1.88 -20.45
C GLU A 171 -11.27 -2.03 -21.73
N LYS A 172 -10.37 -1.08 -22.01
CA LYS A 172 -9.45 -1.12 -23.16
C LYS A 172 -8.01 -0.91 -22.70
N ASN A 173 -7.08 -1.56 -23.40
CA ASN A 173 -5.64 -1.35 -23.18
C ASN A 173 -5.22 -0.03 -23.82
N TYR A 174 -4.48 0.79 -23.07
CA TYR A 174 -3.81 1.99 -23.56
C TYR A 174 -2.36 2.02 -23.08
N LYS A 175 -1.50 2.66 -23.89
CA LYS A 175 -0.19 3.10 -23.41
C LYS A 175 -0.37 4.34 -22.53
N ALA A 176 -0.08 4.22 -21.25
CA ALA A 176 0.04 5.33 -20.32
C ALA A 176 1.49 5.84 -20.29
N VAL A 177 1.65 7.14 -20.07
CA VAL A 177 2.94 7.78 -19.78
C VAL A 177 2.82 8.51 -18.45
N THR A 178 3.63 8.12 -17.47
CA THR A 178 3.61 8.69 -16.11
C THR A 178 4.89 9.46 -15.84
N THR A 179 4.80 10.70 -15.37
CA THR A 179 5.94 11.60 -15.14
C THR A 179 5.90 12.22 -13.74
N ILE A 180 7.05 12.29 -13.06
CA ILE A 180 7.21 13.09 -11.83
C ILE A 180 7.31 14.56 -12.23
N LEU A 181 6.24 15.33 -12.03
CA LEU A 181 6.19 16.77 -12.29
C LEU A 181 6.97 17.59 -11.26
N GLU A 182 7.01 17.11 -10.01
CA GLU A 182 7.53 17.86 -8.87
C GLU A 182 8.02 16.91 -7.77
N VAL A 183 9.12 17.28 -7.12
CA VAL A 183 9.52 16.74 -5.82
C VAL A 183 9.80 17.95 -4.92
N SER A 184 9.08 18.06 -3.82
CA SER A 184 9.11 19.22 -2.92
C SER A 184 9.01 18.77 -1.47
N LYS A 185 8.88 19.71 -0.53
CA LYS A 185 8.65 19.43 0.90
C LYS A 185 7.55 20.32 1.44
N ASP A 186 6.84 19.82 2.44
CA ASP A 186 5.88 20.62 3.19
C ASP A 186 6.49 21.27 4.46
N LYS A 187 5.61 21.94 5.22
CA LYS A 187 5.91 22.57 6.52
C LYS A 187 6.45 21.61 7.59
N ASP A 188 6.18 20.31 7.47
CA ASP A 188 6.64 19.26 8.39
C ASP A 188 7.96 18.62 7.87
N HIS A 189 8.58 19.24 6.85
CA HIS A 189 9.74 18.81 6.08
C HIS A 189 9.61 17.44 5.40
N LYS A 190 8.39 16.91 5.27
CA LYS A 190 8.10 15.64 4.58
C LYS A 190 8.17 15.84 3.08
N LYS A 191 8.82 14.92 2.36
CA LYS A 191 8.84 14.96 0.89
C LYS A 191 7.42 14.80 0.34
N LEU A 192 7.11 15.61 -0.66
CA LEU A 192 5.98 15.46 -1.55
C LEU A 192 6.48 15.04 -2.93
N VAL A 193 5.75 14.16 -3.62
CA VAL A 193 6.01 13.79 -5.02
C VAL A 193 4.72 13.94 -5.81
N LYS A 194 4.72 14.82 -6.81
CA LYS A 194 3.59 15.03 -7.72
C LYS A 194 3.86 14.27 -9.02
N THR A 195 2.95 13.38 -9.36
CA THR A 195 2.97 12.59 -10.60
C THR A 195 1.81 12.98 -11.50
N GLU A 196 2.00 12.79 -12.80
CA GLU A 196 0.99 12.96 -13.85
C GLU A 196 1.01 11.72 -14.75
N THR A 197 -0.12 11.02 -14.85
CA THR A 197 -0.35 9.92 -15.79
C THR A 197 -1.17 10.44 -16.97
N VAL A 198 -0.71 10.24 -18.21
CA VAL A 198 -1.38 10.68 -19.43
C VAL A 198 -1.70 9.48 -20.33
N ILE A 199 -2.93 9.42 -20.81
CA ILE A 199 -3.41 8.45 -21.83
C ILE A 199 -3.93 9.24 -23.03
N LYS A 200 -3.37 8.97 -24.23
CA LYS A 200 -3.80 9.57 -25.50
C LYS A 200 -4.80 8.65 -26.22
N GLY A 201 -5.71 9.23 -26.98
CA GLY A 201 -6.77 8.50 -27.71
C GLY A 201 -8.00 8.17 -26.87
N ALA A 202 -8.09 8.69 -25.64
CA ALA A 202 -9.21 8.46 -24.73
C ALA A 202 -10.48 9.17 -25.25
N GLY A 203 -11.39 8.41 -25.88
CA GLY A 203 -12.65 8.94 -26.41
C GLY A 203 -13.53 9.61 -25.34
N GLY A 204 -14.19 10.71 -25.71
CA GLY A 204 -15.05 11.51 -24.84
C GLY A 204 -14.31 12.51 -23.94
N TYR A 205 -12.99 12.42 -23.82
CA TYR A 205 -12.17 13.38 -23.06
C TYR A 205 -11.75 14.59 -23.89
N PRO A 206 -11.49 15.76 -23.26
CA PRO A 206 -10.88 16.92 -23.92
C PRO A 206 -9.62 16.51 -24.68
N GLU A 207 -9.47 16.99 -25.92
CA GLU A 207 -8.35 16.67 -26.83
C GLU A 207 -8.13 15.16 -27.08
N LYS A 208 -9.08 14.29 -26.68
CA LYS A 208 -8.93 12.83 -26.58
C LYS A 208 -7.81 12.40 -25.63
N ILE A 209 -7.58 13.15 -24.55
CA ILE A 209 -6.54 12.91 -23.55
C ILE A 209 -7.19 12.70 -22.18
N TYR A 210 -6.98 11.53 -21.58
CA TYR A 210 -7.19 11.34 -20.14
C TYR A 210 -5.93 11.69 -19.37
N LYS A 211 -6.10 12.30 -18.20
CA LYS A 211 -5.04 12.73 -17.30
C LYS A 211 -5.48 12.51 -15.85
N GLU A 212 -4.60 11.92 -15.06
CA GLU A 212 -4.67 11.93 -13.59
C GLU A 212 -3.41 12.54 -12.98
N ILE A 213 -3.57 13.21 -11.85
CA ILE A 213 -2.52 13.74 -10.98
C ILE A 213 -2.61 13.00 -9.65
N LYS A 214 -1.51 12.43 -9.18
CA LYS A 214 -1.39 11.83 -7.84
C LYS A 214 -0.25 12.50 -7.08
N ILE A 215 -0.54 13.01 -5.88
CA ILE A 215 0.47 13.55 -4.95
C ILE A 215 0.68 12.54 -3.83
N TYR A 216 1.93 12.15 -3.57
CA TYR A 216 2.32 11.27 -2.47
C TYR A 216 3.09 12.05 -1.38
N LYS A 217 2.80 11.78 -0.09
CA LYS A 217 3.50 12.37 1.08
C LYS A 217 4.12 11.30 1.97
N GLU A 218 5.36 11.50 2.41
CA GLU A 218 6.06 10.61 3.37
C GLU A 218 5.19 10.27 4.59
N GLY A 219 5.06 8.97 4.86
CA GLY A 219 4.27 8.41 5.96
C GLY A 219 2.74 8.50 5.81
N LYS A 220 2.20 8.99 4.68
CA LYS A 220 0.75 9.08 4.42
C LYS A 220 0.28 8.30 3.18
N GLY A 221 1.15 8.05 2.21
CA GLY A 221 0.76 7.47 0.92
C GLY A 221 0.20 8.55 0.00
N LEU A 222 -0.90 8.23 -0.70
CA LEU A 222 -1.62 9.18 -1.56
C LEU A 222 -2.19 10.33 -0.71
N LEU A 223 -1.71 11.55 -0.91
CA LEU A 223 -2.21 12.76 -0.26
C LEU A 223 -3.37 13.38 -1.04
N GLU A 224 -3.31 13.32 -2.38
CA GLU A 224 -4.26 14.01 -3.26
C GLU A 224 -4.34 13.30 -4.62
N PHE A 225 -5.57 13.20 -5.16
CA PHE A 225 -5.87 12.69 -6.49
C PHE A 225 -6.71 13.72 -7.24
N ASN A 226 -6.40 14.00 -8.50
CA ASN A 226 -7.25 14.78 -9.40
C ASN A 226 -7.26 14.13 -10.79
N ASN A 227 -8.38 14.12 -11.49
CA ASN A 227 -8.49 13.70 -12.88
C ASN A 227 -9.67 14.40 -13.58
N THR A 228 -9.88 14.08 -14.85
CA THR A 228 -11.17 14.33 -15.51
C THR A 228 -12.02 13.06 -15.46
N ILE A 229 -13.31 13.21 -15.12
CA ILE A 229 -14.36 12.18 -15.29
C ILE A 229 -15.29 12.60 -16.42
N LEU A 230 -16.10 11.66 -16.92
CA LEU A 230 -17.16 11.96 -17.90
C LEU A 230 -18.52 11.73 -17.23
N LEU A 231 -19.38 12.74 -17.29
CA LEU A 231 -20.78 12.70 -16.90
C LEU A 231 -21.63 12.37 -18.13
N GLY A 232 -22.73 11.63 -17.94
CA GLY A 232 -23.57 11.14 -19.02
C GLY A 232 -23.01 9.89 -19.73
N GLY A 233 -23.81 9.17 -20.54
CA GLY A 233 -25.21 9.45 -20.88
C GLY A 233 -26.05 8.18 -20.89
N GLY A 234 -27.33 8.31 -20.51
CA GLY A 234 -28.38 7.37 -20.89
C GLY A 234 -29.16 7.95 -22.08
N ASN A 235 -29.76 7.08 -22.89
CA ASN A 235 -30.77 7.43 -23.91
C ASN A 235 -30.45 8.62 -24.85
N GLY A 236 -29.18 8.84 -25.19
CA GLY A 236 -28.77 9.68 -26.33
C GLY A 236 -28.08 11.01 -25.99
N GLU A 237 -27.96 11.40 -24.72
CA GLU A 237 -27.20 12.62 -24.36
C GLU A 237 -25.69 12.46 -24.49
N GLY A 238 -25.01 13.57 -24.82
CA GLY A 238 -23.56 13.62 -25.00
C GLY A 238 -22.77 13.58 -23.68
N VAL A 239 -21.55 13.05 -23.74
CA VAL A 239 -20.66 12.99 -22.55
C VAL A 239 -20.07 14.36 -22.23
N THR A 240 -20.24 14.79 -20.97
CA THR A 240 -19.73 16.07 -20.45
C THR A 240 -18.49 15.83 -19.57
N PRO A 241 -17.31 16.35 -19.91
CA PRO A 241 -16.12 16.21 -19.07
C PRO A 241 -16.19 17.14 -17.84
N MET A 242 -15.92 16.58 -16.66
CA MET A 242 -15.86 17.30 -15.39
C MET A 242 -14.50 17.09 -14.72
N GLN A 243 -13.92 18.13 -14.12
CA GLN A 243 -12.76 17.95 -13.24
C GLN A 243 -13.21 17.37 -11.90
N PHE A 244 -12.58 16.28 -11.49
CA PHE A 244 -12.84 15.58 -10.25
C PHE A 244 -11.55 15.45 -9.44
N GLY A 245 -11.65 15.51 -8.13
CA GLY A 245 -10.49 15.33 -7.27
C GLY A 245 -10.86 15.19 -5.80
N TYR A 246 -9.99 14.53 -5.04
CA TYR A 246 -10.14 14.33 -3.61
C TYR A 246 -8.78 14.37 -2.90
N LYS A 247 -8.79 14.87 -1.67
CA LYS A 247 -7.61 15.14 -0.85
C LYS A 247 -7.76 14.54 0.54
N GLN A 248 -6.68 14.01 1.08
CA GLN A 248 -6.66 13.47 2.44
C GLN A 248 -6.87 14.62 3.43
N ILE A 249 -7.90 14.51 4.26
CA ILE A 249 -8.15 15.42 5.38
C ILE A 249 -7.51 14.86 6.65
N GLU A 250 -7.39 15.71 7.65
CA GLU A 250 -7.13 15.31 9.03
C GLU A 250 -8.45 15.43 9.78
N VAL A 251 -8.79 14.42 10.59
CA VAL A 251 -10.01 14.38 11.38
C VAL A 251 -9.62 14.59 12.83
N ASP A 252 -10.08 15.70 13.40
CA ASP A 252 -9.90 15.99 14.82
C ASP A 252 -10.76 15.03 15.65
N ASN A 253 -10.11 14.06 16.30
CA ASN A 253 -10.74 13.25 17.34
C ASN A 253 -11.00 14.14 18.57
N LYS A 254 -12.21 14.67 18.66
CA LYS A 254 -12.76 15.34 19.84
C LYS A 254 -13.33 14.33 20.84
#